data_AF-A0A2D5Y448-F1
#
_entry.id   AF-A0A2D5Y448-F1
#
_cell.length_a   1.000
_cell.length_b   1.000
_cell.length_c   1.000
_cell.angle_alpha   90.00
_cell.angle_beta   90.00
_cell.angle_gamma   90.00
#
_symmetry.space_group_name_H-M   'P 1'
#
loop_
_entity.id
_entity.type
_entity.pdbx_description
1 polymer ?
#
loop_
_entity_poly.entity_id
_entity_poly.type
_entity_poly.pdbx_seq_one_letter_code
_entity_poly.pdbx_strand_id
1 'polypeptide(L)'
;MIYQWLDLIWLPIGLFVVKKEQRLWVLGFFVGCMLMMRMQVELMDVTGYPTGFIQLLSSTALDRGLVIYSIFYVLYLILAHYSPNTKGPIFVAGSISIFFMAFFTSSIIMVL
;
A
#
# COMPACT_ATOMS: atom_id res chain seq x y z
N MET A 1 -4.62 -17.80 4.37
CA MET A 1 -4.01 -17.28 5.62
C MET A 1 -2.54 -16.86 5.48
N ILE A 2 -1.70 -17.50 4.64
CA ILE A 2 -0.28 -17.11 4.47
C ILE A 2 -0.07 -15.79 3.69
N TYR A 3 -0.92 -15.49 2.69
CA TYR A 3 -0.80 -14.25 1.90
C TYR A 3 -1.05 -12.96 2.71
N GLN A 4 -1.69 -13.04 3.88
CA GLN A 4 -2.01 -11.87 4.72
C GLN A 4 -0.78 -11.17 5.33
N TRP A 5 0.35 -11.87 5.41
CA TRP A 5 1.58 -11.36 6.02
C TRP A 5 2.64 -10.96 5.00
N LEU A 6 2.35 -11.08 3.70
CA LEU A 6 3.30 -10.74 2.64
C LEU A 6 3.65 -9.26 2.68
N ASP A 7 2.71 -8.41 3.10
CA ASP A 7 2.97 -6.99 3.34
C ASP A 7 3.99 -6.72 4.45
N LEU A 8 4.09 -7.61 5.45
CA LEU A 8 5.04 -7.47 6.55
C LEU A 8 6.49 -7.56 6.07
N ILE A 9 6.76 -8.18 4.92
CA ILE A 9 8.09 -8.25 4.32
C ILE A 9 8.56 -6.87 3.86
N TRP A 10 7.66 -5.94 3.53
CA TRP A 10 8.03 -4.58 3.11
C TRP A 10 8.53 -3.69 4.25
N LEU A 11 8.14 -3.98 5.50
CA LEU A 11 8.62 -3.26 6.68
C LEU A 11 10.14 -3.34 6.89
N PRO A 12 10.78 -4.54 6.97
CA PRO A 12 12.23 -4.62 7.11
C PRO A 12 12.93 -4.07 5.87
N ILE A 13 12.39 -4.29 4.66
CA ILE A 13 12.96 -3.74 3.42
C ILE A 13 13.02 -2.20 3.49
N GLY A 14 11.93 -1.54 3.89
CA GLY A 14 11.93 -0.08 4.03
C GLY A 14 12.88 0.46 5.08
N LEU A 15 13.09 -0.28 6.18
CA LEU A 15 14.04 0.10 7.21
C LEU A 15 15.50 0.01 6.75
N PHE A 16 15.84 -0.97 5.91
CA PHE A 16 17.19 -1.12 5.36
C PHE A 16 17.47 -0.18 4.20
N VAL A 17 16.47 0.10 3.34
CA VAL A 17 16.64 0.93 2.14
C VAL A 17 16.72 2.43 2.48
N VAL A 18 16.04 2.89 3.53
CA VAL A 18 15.88 4.33 3.82
C VAL A 18 16.77 4.81 4.99
N LYS A 19 17.28 6.05 4.86
CA LYS A 19 18.11 6.73 5.87
C LYS A 19 17.38 6.90 7.21
N LYS A 20 18.14 6.89 8.32
CA LYS A 20 17.63 6.90 9.70
C LYS A 20 16.57 7.97 9.99
N GLU A 21 16.73 9.18 9.44
CA GLU A 21 15.80 10.31 9.68
C GLU A 21 14.43 10.14 9.00
N GLN A 22 14.35 9.36 7.91
CA GLN A 22 13.11 9.16 7.15
C GLN A 22 12.39 7.84 7.47
N ARG A 23 13.02 6.96 8.28
CA ARG A 23 12.46 5.63 8.61
C ARG A 23 11.10 5.69 9.27
N LEU A 24 10.87 6.63 10.18
CA LEU A 24 9.59 6.77 10.88
C LEU A 24 8.46 7.14 9.91
N TRP A 25 8.75 7.98 8.91
CA TRP A 25 7.77 8.38 7.89
C TRP A 25 7.43 7.20 6.96
N VAL A 26 8.44 6.45 6.53
CA VAL A 26 8.26 5.23 5.71
C VAL A 26 7.47 4.17 6.47
N LEU A 27 7.78 3.96 7.76
CA LEU A 27 7.04 3.07 8.64
C LEU A 27 5.57 3.49 8.74
N GLY A 28 5.31 4.77 9.02
CA GLY A 28 3.95 5.30 9.10
C GLY A 28 3.18 5.12 7.79
N PHE A 29 3.83 5.35 6.65
CA PHE A 29 3.24 5.13 5.33
C PHE A 29 2.86 3.65 5.10
N PHE A 30 3.76 2.71 5.38
CA PHE A 30 3.47 1.28 5.20
C PHE A 30 2.39 0.77 6.15
N VAL A 31 2.44 1.17 7.43
CA VAL A 31 1.40 0.81 8.40
C VAL A 31 0.04 1.37 7.97
N GLY A 32 0.01 2.64 7.52
CA GLY A 32 -1.20 3.26 6.98
C GLY A 32 -1.77 2.51 5.78
N CYS A 33 -0.92 2.14 4.83
CA CYS A 33 -1.32 1.36 3.65
C CYS A 33 -1.85 -0.02 4.02
N MET A 34 -1.20 -0.74 4.94
CA MET A 34 -1.66 -2.04 5.41
C MET A 34 -3.04 -1.95 6.06
N LEU A 35 -3.25 -0.97 6.96
CA LEU A 35 -4.55 -0.77 7.61
C LEU A 35 -5.63 -0.42 6.58
N MET A 36 -5.30 0.46 5.63
CA MET A 36 -6.24 0.89 4.60
C MET A 36 -6.64 -0.27 3.69
N MET A 37 -5.68 -1.08 3.23
CA MET A 37 -5.98 -2.28 2.44
C MET A 37 -6.89 -3.25 3.20
N ARG A 38 -6.65 -3.46 4.50
CA ARG A 38 -7.49 -4.32 5.34
C ARG A 38 -8.91 -3.81 5.43
N MET A 39 -9.08 -2.50 5.64
CA MET A 39 -10.41 -1.88 5.63
C MET A 39 -11.09 -2.02 4.27
N GLN A 40 -10.37 -1.85 3.15
CA GLN A 40 -10.95 -2.02 1.81
C GLN A 40 -11.45 -3.45 1.58
N VAL A 41 -10.68 -4.46 1.97
CA VAL A 41 -11.06 -5.88 1.85
C VAL A 41 -12.27 -6.19 2.73
N GLU A 42 -12.28 -5.73 3.99
CA GLU A 42 -13.40 -5.94 4.90
C GLU A 42 -14.69 -5.28 4.39
N LEU A 43 -14.60 -4.08 3.80
CA LEU A 43 -15.73 -3.42 3.15
C LEU A 43 -16.27 -4.25 1.97
N MET A 44 -15.40 -4.89 1.18
CA MET A 44 -15.81 -5.77 0.09
C MET A 44 -16.50 -7.04 0.59
N ASP A 45 -16.02 -7.61 1.70
CA ASP A 45 -16.63 -8.78 2.33
C ASP A 45 -18.02 -8.44 2.91
N VAL A 46 -18.16 -7.31 3.60
CA VAL A 46 -19.44 -6.86 4.20
C VAL A 46 -20.48 -6.50 3.15
N THR A 47 -20.05 -5.97 2.00
CA THR A 47 -20.96 -5.67 0.88
C THR A 47 -21.43 -6.91 0.12
N GLY A 48 -20.90 -8.09 0.45
CA GLY A 48 -21.28 -9.37 -0.16
C GLY A 48 -20.60 -9.67 -1.50
N TYR A 49 -19.59 -8.88 -1.88
CA TYR A 49 -18.85 -9.04 -3.14
C TYR A 49 -17.34 -9.28 -2.88
N PRO A 50 -16.97 -10.43 -2.27
CA PRO A 50 -15.57 -10.74 -1.95
C PRO A 50 -14.67 -10.95 -3.20
N THR A 51 -15.28 -11.09 -4.38
CA THR A 51 -14.61 -11.30 -5.68
C THR A 51 -14.77 -10.12 -6.65
N GLY A 52 -15.35 -9.00 -6.19
CA GLY A 52 -15.64 -7.82 -7.02
C GLY A 52 -17.09 -7.78 -7.50
N PHE A 53 -17.58 -6.58 -7.84
CA PHE A 53 -18.96 -6.35 -8.30
C PHE A 53 -19.17 -6.84 -9.74
N ILE A 54 -18.12 -6.81 -10.56
CA ILE A 54 -18.20 -7.05 -12.01
C ILE A 54 -17.69 -8.46 -12.37
N GLN A 55 -17.06 -9.19 -11.43
CA GLN A 55 -16.48 -10.53 -11.60
C GLN A 55 -15.59 -10.67 -12.86
N LEU A 56 -14.97 -9.58 -13.32
CA LEU A 56 -14.16 -9.59 -14.54
C LEU A 56 -12.82 -10.28 -14.31
N LEU A 57 -12.32 -10.22 -13.07
CA LEU A 57 -11.22 -11.01 -12.57
C LEU A 57 -11.76 -12.07 -11.59
N SER A 58 -11.26 -13.30 -11.65
CA SER A 58 -11.61 -14.39 -10.72
C SER A 58 -10.81 -14.35 -9.41
N SER A 59 -9.85 -13.43 -9.29
CA SER A 59 -8.99 -13.28 -8.11
C SER A 59 -9.73 -12.59 -6.97
N THR A 60 -9.47 -13.02 -5.73
CA THR A 60 -10.06 -12.46 -4.51
C THR A 60 -9.64 -11.00 -4.32
N ALA A 61 -10.50 -10.16 -3.72
CA ALA A 61 -10.22 -8.74 -3.49
C ALA A 61 -8.88 -8.51 -2.75
N LEU A 62 -8.55 -9.41 -1.82
CA LEU A 62 -7.28 -9.39 -1.07
C LEU A 62 -6.06 -9.49 -1.99
N ASP A 63 -6.04 -10.46 -2.92
CA ASP A 63 -4.88 -10.70 -3.79
C ASP A 63 -4.62 -9.49 -4.69
N ARG A 64 -5.69 -8.87 -5.19
CA ARG A 64 -5.60 -7.68 -6.04
C ARG A 64 -5.07 -6.48 -5.27
N GLY A 65 -5.59 -6.27 -4.05
CA GLY A 65 -5.06 -5.25 -3.15
C GLY A 65 -3.57 -5.41 -2.94
N LEU A 66 -3.14 -6.63 -2.60
CA LEU A 66 -1.75 -6.93 -2.30
C LEU A 66 -0.81 -6.63 -3.47
N VAL A 67 -1.21 -7.00 -4.70
CA VAL A 67 -0.43 -6.69 -5.91
C VAL A 67 -0.29 -5.19 -6.12
N ILE A 68 -1.39 -4.44 -5.99
CA ILE A 68 -1.40 -2.99 -6.21
C ILE A 68 -0.55 -2.28 -5.16
N TYR A 69 -0.77 -2.56 -3.87
CA TYR A 69 0.01 -1.96 -2.79
C TYR A 69 1.50 -2.31 -2.91
N SER A 70 1.85 -3.53 -3.32
CA SER A 70 3.25 -3.91 -3.56
C SER A 70 3.91 -3.06 -4.66
N ILE A 71 3.20 -2.76 -5.76
CA ILE A 71 3.70 -1.87 -6.82
C ILE A 71 3.96 -0.46 -6.24
N PHE A 72 3.03 0.07 -5.46
CA PHE A 72 3.18 1.38 -4.84
C PHE A 72 4.27 1.41 -3.76
N TYR A 73 4.49 0.32 -3.04
CA TYR A 73 5.60 0.20 -2.09
C TYR A 73 6.95 0.25 -2.78
N VAL A 74 7.12 -0.46 -3.90
CA VAL A 74 8.34 -0.38 -4.72
C VAL A 74 8.55 1.05 -5.22
N LEU A 75 7.52 1.67 -5.78
CA LEU A 75 7.58 3.04 -6.30
C LEU A 75 7.96 4.03 -5.19
N TYR A 76 7.35 3.89 -4.01
CA TYR A 76 7.65 4.70 -2.84
C TYR A 76 9.09 4.53 -2.37
N LEU A 77 9.60 3.30 -2.30
CA LEU A 77 10.98 3.02 -1.90
C LEU A 77 11.99 3.57 -2.89
N ILE A 78 11.72 3.49 -4.19
CA ILE A 78 12.57 4.09 -5.23
C ILE A 78 12.66 5.61 -5.00
N LEU A 79 11.51 6.28 -4.82
CA LEU A 79 11.49 7.73 -4.56
C LEU A 79 12.20 8.09 -3.24
N ALA A 80 11.97 7.32 -2.18
CA ALA A 80 12.63 7.53 -0.89
C ALA A 80 14.15 7.33 -0.98
N HIS A 81 14.61 6.38 -1.80
CA HIS A 81 16.03 6.13 -2.01
C HIS A 81 16.71 7.26 -2.81
N TYR A 82 16.08 7.73 -3.89
CA TYR A 82 16.63 8.81 -4.73
C TYR A 82 16.53 10.21 -4.12
N SER A 83 15.67 10.40 -3.10
CA SER A 83 15.40 11.71 -2.51
C SER A 83 15.87 11.86 -1.04
N PRO A 84 17.14 11.56 -0.71
CA PRO A 84 17.58 11.39 0.68
C PRO A 84 17.76 12.68 1.48
N ASN A 85 17.73 13.86 0.86
CA ASN A 85 17.95 15.16 1.51
C ASN A 85 16.71 16.07 1.46
N THR A 86 15.54 15.51 1.17
CA THR A 86 14.30 16.27 1.08
C THR A 86 13.80 16.67 2.47
N LYS A 87 13.41 17.94 2.62
CA LYS A 87 12.85 18.48 3.87
C LYS A 87 11.61 17.67 4.26
N GLY A 88 11.48 17.35 5.55
CA GLY A 88 10.41 16.51 6.10
C GLY A 88 9.01 16.78 5.53
N PRO A 89 8.52 18.04 5.48
CA PRO A 89 7.19 18.36 4.95
C PRO A 89 6.97 17.94 3.49
N ILE A 90 7.99 18.07 2.63
CA ILE A 90 7.91 17.70 1.21
C ILE A 90 7.84 16.17 1.08
N PHE A 91 8.61 15.46 1.91
CA PHE A 91 8.59 14.00 1.95
C PHE A 91 7.23 13.45 2.41
N VAL A 92 6.64 14.09 3.43
CA VAL A 92 5.30 13.75 3.93
C VAL A 92 4.24 14.01 2.87
N ALA A 93 4.28 15.16 2.19
CA ALA A 93 3.35 15.46 1.10
C ALA A 93 3.40 14.40 0.00
N GLY A 94 4.60 14.00 -0.44
CA GLY A 94 4.77 12.93 -1.42
C GLY A 94 4.25 11.57 -0.93
N SER A 95 4.49 11.23 0.33
CA SER A 95 3.97 10.01 0.95
C SER A 95 2.44 9.97 0.96
N ILE A 96 1.80 11.10 1.32
CA ILE A 96 0.34 11.22 1.31
C ILE A 96 -0.23 11.14 -0.11
N SER A 97 0.42 11.76 -1.10
CA SER A 97 -0.02 11.67 -2.50
C SER A 97 0.01 10.23 -3.02
N ILE A 98 1.08 9.49 -2.75
CA ILE A 98 1.20 8.08 -3.16
C ILE A 98 0.19 7.21 -2.39
N PHE A 99 -0.06 7.51 -1.12
CA PHE A 99 -1.06 6.82 -0.30
C PHE A 99 -2.46 6.92 -0.94
N PHE A 100 -2.89 8.13 -1.29
CA PHE A 100 -4.19 8.32 -1.94
C PHE A 100 -4.22 7.67 -3.33
N MET A 101 -3.14 7.75 -4.09
CA MET A 101 -3.06 7.10 -5.42
C MET A 101 -3.21 5.58 -5.31
N ALA A 102 -2.54 4.95 -4.35
CA ALA A 102 -2.66 3.53 -4.05
C ALA A 102 -4.08 3.18 -3.60
N PHE A 103 -4.67 3.99 -2.72
CA PHE A 103 -6.03 3.81 -2.24
C PHE A 103 -7.06 3.82 -3.39
N PHE A 104 -7.07 4.86 -4.23
CA PHE A 104 -8.03 4.97 -5.32
C PHE A 104 -7.84 3.85 -6.35
N THR A 105 -6.60 3.53 -6.71
CA THR A 105 -6.29 2.46 -7.66
C THR A 105 -6.72 1.10 -7.12
N SER A 106 -6.46 0.83 -5.84
CA SER A 106 -6.90 -0.37 -5.14
C SER A 106 -8.43 -0.48 -5.11
N SER A 107 -9.13 0.60 -4.74
CA SER A 107 -10.60 0.62 -4.72
C SER A 107 -11.20 0.31 -6.10
N ILE A 108 -10.67 0.89 -7.17
CA ILE A 108 -11.16 0.64 -8.53
C ILE A 108 -10.96 -0.82 -8.93
N ILE A 109 -9.77 -1.39 -8.68
CA ILE A 109 -9.44 -2.75 -9.10
C ILE A 109 -10.12 -3.82 -8.22
N MET A 110 -10.39 -3.53 -6.95
CA MET A 110 -11.18 -4.41 -6.09
C MET A 110 -12.66 -4.44 -6.48
N VAL A 111 -13.20 -3.33 -6.99
CA VAL A 111 -14.58 -3.26 -7.49
C VAL A 111 -14.75 -3.99 -8.83
N LEU A 112 -13.74 -3.91 -9.70
CA LEU A 112 -13.71 -4.59 -11.01
C LEU A 112 -13.84 -6.13 -10.86
#